data_AF-A0A3G7YF37-F1
#
_entry.id   AF-A0A3G7YF37-F1
#
_cell.length_a   1.000
_cell.length_b   1.000
_cell.length_c   1.000
_cell.angle_alpha   90.00
_cell.angle_beta   90.00
_cell.angle_gamma   90.00
#
_symmetry.space_group_name_H-M   'P 1'
#
loop_
_entity.id
_entity.type
_entity.pdbx_description
1 polymer ?
#
loop_
_entity_poly.entity_id
_entity_poly.type
_entity_poly.pdbx_seq_one_letter_code
_entity_poly.pdbx_strand_id
1 'polypeptide(L)'
;MTKHRMLYTRVCWLTLGAILATILWLLATGRPVSTALPDGFSQTFSSVEYASLTSGCTDLPPSPSTSSVPPEPCLPGPILLPGMNVSRQVGPVLFVLVVDSREARVNAELSMGGAGLTGLSMTAETPTATFDLASDGQRVRGSLGAFFCAPANTSHVLADFNIEGTHDDNKHSAQAYRGDLIRWQSPTTSVIASYRQPLLPDLQVTVELLEPYKPDSSNALTAQVSFYYATNLIDRYTVMATATPVTLRKSKVGPVHIQGGALSFRPATQEQRGQLSLDGTFQSGHNLPNHYAGSIADWSWIRGRADNCRG
;
A
#
# COMPACT_ATOMS: atom_id res chain seq x y z
N MET A 1 3.02 -38.82 -52.25
CA MET A 1 2.92 -37.64 -51.36
C MET A 1 1.70 -37.82 -50.46
N THR A 2 1.92 -37.91 -49.14
CA THR A 2 0.99 -38.52 -48.17
C THR A 2 -0.01 -37.52 -47.58
N LYS A 3 -1.25 -38.00 -47.35
CA LYS A 3 -2.44 -37.25 -46.88
C LYS A 3 -2.22 -36.37 -45.63
N HIS A 4 -1.20 -36.63 -44.82
CA HIS A 4 -0.91 -35.84 -43.63
C HIS A 4 -0.35 -34.44 -43.93
N ARG A 5 0.36 -34.24 -45.06
CA ARG A 5 0.90 -32.91 -45.41
C ARG A 5 -0.19 -31.89 -45.76
N MET A 6 -1.32 -32.34 -46.33
CA MET A 6 -2.46 -31.48 -46.68
C MET A 6 -3.27 -31.03 -45.46
N LEU A 7 -3.29 -31.82 -44.37
CA LEU A 7 -4.05 -31.47 -43.18
C LEU A 7 -3.36 -30.34 -42.40
N TYR A 8 -2.03 -30.43 -42.23
CA TYR A 8 -1.25 -29.39 -41.55
C TYR A 8 -1.25 -28.05 -42.30
N THR A 9 -1.23 -28.07 -43.63
CA THR A 9 -1.35 -26.82 -44.41
C THR A 9 -2.73 -26.20 -44.21
N ARG A 10 -3.82 -26.98 -44.27
CA ARG A 10 -5.18 -26.44 -44.08
C ARG A 10 -5.41 -25.86 -42.68
N VAL A 11 -4.90 -26.50 -41.63
CA VAL A 11 -5.02 -25.98 -40.25
C VAL A 11 -4.19 -24.70 -40.08
N CYS A 12 -2.99 -24.64 -40.66
CA CYS A 12 -2.12 -23.47 -40.58
C CYS A 12 -2.69 -22.26 -41.34
N TRP A 13 -3.34 -22.49 -42.50
CA TRP A 13 -4.03 -21.42 -43.23
C TRP A 13 -5.29 -20.91 -42.51
N LEU A 14 -6.01 -21.78 -41.79
CA LEU A 14 -7.19 -21.39 -41.01
C LEU A 14 -6.83 -20.55 -39.78
N THR A 15 -5.75 -20.89 -39.06
CA THR A 15 -5.30 -20.09 -37.91
C THR A 15 -4.70 -18.75 -38.34
N LEU A 16 -3.95 -18.71 -39.45
CA LEU A 16 -3.40 -17.45 -39.97
C LEU A 16 -4.52 -16.51 -40.44
N GLY A 17 -5.56 -17.05 -41.09
CA GLY A 17 -6.74 -16.29 -41.52
C GLY A 17 -7.52 -15.69 -40.35
N ALA A 18 -7.68 -16.44 -39.25
CA ALA A 18 -8.35 -15.95 -38.05
C ALA A 18 -7.56 -14.82 -37.37
N ILE A 19 -6.23 -14.95 -37.27
CA ILE A 19 -5.37 -13.91 -36.68
C ILE A 19 -5.41 -12.63 -37.52
N LEU A 20 -5.29 -12.75 -38.85
CA LEU A 20 -5.36 -11.60 -39.76
C LEU A 20 -6.73 -10.92 -39.72
N ALA A 21 -7.83 -11.67 -39.64
CA ALA A 21 -9.16 -11.10 -39.51
C ALA A 21 -9.35 -10.36 -38.18
N THR A 22 -8.74 -10.84 -37.09
CA THR A 22 -8.81 -10.19 -35.77
C THR A 22 -8.01 -8.89 -35.75
N ILE A 23 -6.82 -8.87 -36.36
CA ILE A 23 -6.00 -7.66 -36.51
C ILE A 23 -6.69 -6.64 -37.42
N LEU A 24 -7.28 -7.08 -38.53
CA LEU A 24 -7.99 -6.19 -39.45
C LEU A 24 -9.25 -5.61 -38.81
N TRP A 25 -9.94 -6.38 -37.96
CA TRP A 25 -11.09 -5.89 -37.18
C TRP A 25 -10.68 -4.87 -36.11
N LEU A 26 -9.55 -5.09 -35.41
CA LEU A 26 -8.98 -4.11 -34.47
C LEU A 26 -8.56 -2.81 -35.16
N LEU A 27 -8.03 -2.89 -36.39
CA LEU A 27 -7.65 -1.70 -37.17
C LEU A 27 -8.86 -0.98 -37.78
N ALA A 28 -9.91 -1.71 -38.17
CA ALA A 28 -11.12 -1.13 -38.75
C ALA A 28 -12.09 -0.55 -37.71
N THR A 29 -12.06 -1.04 -36.46
CA THR A 29 -12.92 -0.56 -35.36
C THR A 29 -12.17 0.30 -34.33
N GLY A 30 -10.85 0.47 -34.51
CA GLY A 30 -10.00 1.34 -33.72
C GLY A 30 -10.39 2.81 -33.91
N ARG A 31 -11.33 3.28 -33.09
CA ARG A 31 -11.52 4.71 -32.83
C ARG A 31 -10.20 5.30 -32.32
N PRO A 32 -9.88 6.55 -32.67
CA PRO A 32 -8.74 7.24 -32.08
C PRO A 32 -8.90 7.24 -30.55
N VAL A 33 -7.89 6.72 -29.86
CA VAL A 33 -7.77 6.86 -28.41
C VAL A 33 -7.50 8.34 -28.15
N SER A 34 -8.57 9.08 -27.84
CA SER A 34 -8.45 10.35 -27.14
C SER A 34 -7.77 10.06 -25.80
N THR A 35 -6.57 10.60 -25.62
CA THR A 35 -5.96 10.79 -24.31
C THR A 35 -6.77 11.84 -23.55
N ALA A 36 -7.87 11.39 -22.93
CA ALA A 36 -8.55 12.11 -21.86
C ALA A 36 -8.29 11.33 -20.58
N LEU A 37 -7.62 11.99 -19.62
CA LEU A 37 -7.49 11.49 -18.26
C LEU A 37 -8.90 11.24 -17.68
N PRO A 38 -9.12 10.17 -16.89
CA PRO A 38 -10.34 10.05 -16.12
C PRO A 38 -10.27 11.04 -14.95
N ASP A 39 -11.11 12.07 -15.03
CA ASP A 39 -11.52 12.90 -13.91
C ASP A 39 -12.12 12.05 -12.78
N GLY A 40 -11.74 12.37 -11.55
CA GLY A 40 -12.65 12.38 -10.41
C GLY A 40 -13.09 11.03 -9.83
N PHE A 41 -12.17 10.33 -9.15
CA PHE A 41 -12.58 9.52 -8.00
C PHE A 41 -12.92 10.45 -6.83
N SER A 42 -14.15 10.97 -6.80
CA SER A 42 -14.75 11.50 -5.58
C SER A 42 -15.12 10.31 -4.68
N GLN A 43 -14.22 9.93 -3.78
CA GLN A 43 -14.60 9.15 -2.60
C GLN A 43 -15.13 10.12 -1.55
N THR A 44 -16.45 10.28 -1.53
CA THR A 44 -17.15 10.84 -0.38
C THR A 44 -17.01 9.84 0.77
N PHE A 45 -16.01 10.05 1.64
CA PHE A 45 -15.94 9.34 2.90
C PHE A 45 -17.04 9.89 3.82
N SER A 46 -18.09 9.08 4.00
CA SER A 46 -19.09 9.28 5.03
C SER A 46 -18.42 9.38 6.40
N SER A 47 -18.82 10.40 7.15
CA SER A 47 -18.34 10.75 8.49
C SER A 47 -18.29 9.54 9.42
N VAL A 48 -17.08 9.12 9.79
CA VAL A 48 -16.86 8.36 11.02
C VAL A 48 -16.48 9.38 12.08
N GLU A 49 -17.19 9.36 13.20
CA GLU A 49 -16.99 10.19 14.38
C GLU A 49 -15.51 10.28 14.76
N TYR A 50 -14.97 11.49 14.65
CA TYR A 50 -13.65 11.85 15.15
C TYR A 50 -13.72 11.96 16.67
N ALA A 51 -13.00 11.09 17.38
CA ALA A 51 -12.52 11.44 18.71
C ALA A 51 -11.40 12.48 18.54
N SER A 52 -11.79 13.75 18.62
CA SER A 52 -10.90 14.91 18.55
C SER A 52 -10.05 15.03 19.81
N LEU A 53 -8.79 14.59 19.76
CA LEU A 53 -7.75 15.11 20.63
C LEU A 53 -7.13 16.34 19.94
N THR A 54 -7.84 17.47 20.05
CA THR A 54 -7.31 18.78 19.65
C THR A 54 -6.24 19.22 20.65
N SER A 55 -4.97 19.08 20.27
CA SER A 55 -3.94 20.03 20.69
C SER A 55 -3.64 20.91 19.48
N GLY A 56 -4.39 22.02 19.39
CA GLY A 56 -4.16 23.04 18.37
C GLY A 56 -3.02 23.94 18.82
N CYS A 57 -1.95 24.04 18.03
CA CYS A 57 -1.06 25.18 18.06
C CYS A 57 -1.58 26.16 16.99
N THR A 58 -2.31 27.17 17.43
CA THR A 58 -2.76 28.28 16.59
C THR A 58 -1.86 29.47 16.91
N ASP A 59 -0.88 29.77 16.06
CA ASP A 59 -0.13 31.02 16.16
C ASP A 59 -0.94 32.14 15.51
N LEU A 60 -1.49 33.04 16.35
CA LEU A 60 -1.93 34.38 15.94
C LEU A 60 -0.74 35.34 16.07
N PRO A 61 -0.63 36.38 15.22
CA PRO A 61 0.53 37.28 15.25
C PRO A 61 0.56 38.13 16.54
N PRO A 62 1.75 38.45 17.08
CA PRO A 62 1.88 39.18 18.33
C PRO A 62 1.65 40.69 18.12
N SER A 63 0.75 41.27 18.93
CA SER A 63 0.80 42.69 19.26
C SER A 63 2.08 42.99 20.09
N PRO A 64 2.64 44.21 20.01
CA PRO A 64 3.99 44.47 20.48
C PRO A 64 4.02 44.73 21.99
N SER A 65 4.45 43.73 22.75
CA SER A 65 4.96 43.96 24.10
C SER A 65 5.90 42.84 24.52
N THR A 66 7.19 43.17 24.48
CA THR A 66 8.31 42.65 25.28
C THR A 66 8.07 41.36 26.07
N SER A 67 8.46 40.22 25.50
CA SER A 67 9.10 39.11 26.22
C SER A 67 9.63 38.12 25.19
N SER A 68 10.96 38.03 25.07
CA SER A 68 11.65 37.04 24.24
C SER A 68 11.52 35.66 24.89
N VAL A 69 10.41 34.98 24.64
CA VAL A 69 10.29 33.53 24.86
C VAL A 69 10.70 32.87 23.54
N PRO A 70 11.70 31.96 23.53
CA PRO A 70 11.98 31.19 22.31
C PRO A 70 10.71 30.42 21.91
N PRO A 71 10.37 30.34 20.61
CA PRO A 71 9.20 29.59 20.17
C PRO A 71 9.30 28.17 20.71
N GLU A 72 8.27 27.75 21.43
CA GLU A 72 8.16 26.42 22.01
C GLU A 72 8.33 25.41 20.86
N PRO A 73 9.27 24.45 20.94
CA PRO A 73 9.45 23.50 19.85
C PRO A 73 8.13 22.75 19.68
N CYS A 74 7.55 22.80 18.46
CA CYS A 74 6.41 21.98 18.10
C CYS A 74 6.76 20.52 18.40
N LEU A 75 6.33 20.03 19.56
CA LEU A 75 6.59 18.66 19.96
C LEU A 75 5.87 17.77 18.94
N PRO A 76 6.59 16.86 18.25
CA PRO A 76 5.92 15.93 17.37
C PRO A 76 4.90 15.17 18.21
N GLY A 77 3.65 15.15 17.73
CA GLY A 77 2.55 14.52 18.45
C GLY A 77 2.77 13.01 18.68
N PRO A 78 1.74 12.30 19.19
CA PRO A 78 1.89 10.89 19.56
C PRO A 78 2.44 10.05 18.40
N ILE A 79 3.22 9.03 18.74
CA ILE A 79 3.79 8.10 17.76
C ILE A 79 2.64 7.41 17.02
N LEU A 80 2.59 7.60 15.70
CA LEU A 80 1.58 6.99 14.85
C LEU A 80 1.88 5.49 14.66
N LEU A 81 0.82 4.70 14.60
CA LEU A 81 0.87 3.29 14.24
C LEU A 81 0.71 3.11 12.72
N PRO A 82 1.18 2.00 12.14
CA PRO A 82 0.95 1.70 10.72
C PRO A 82 -0.53 1.77 10.33
N GLY A 83 -0.82 2.43 9.20
CA GLY A 83 -2.19 2.64 8.69
C GLY A 83 -2.90 3.88 9.25
N MET A 84 -2.30 4.60 10.19
CA MET A 84 -2.84 5.88 10.67
C MET A 84 -2.53 7.02 9.70
N ASN A 85 -3.45 7.98 9.65
CA ASN A 85 -3.23 9.27 9.02
C ASN A 85 -3.17 10.38 10.08
N VAL A 86 -2.59 11.50 9.70
CA VAL A 86 -2.60 12.71 10.52
C VAL A 86 -2.59 13.94 9.64
N SER A 87 -3.28 14.98 10.10
CA SER A 87 -3.26 16.29 9.48
C SER A 87 -2.47 17.25 10.37
N ARG A 88 -1.54 18.00 9.79
CA ARG A 88 -0.69 18.99 10.47
C ARG A 88 -0.72 20.30 9.70
N GLN A 89 -1.22 21.35 10.33
CA GLN A 89 -1.09 22.71 9.83
C GLN A 89 0.25 23.28 10.29
N VAL A 90 1.09 23.74 9.36
CA VAL A 90 2.35 24.43 9.67
C VAL A 90 2.46 25.66 8.78
N GLY A 91 2.35 26.84 9.39
CA GLY A 91 2.20 28.08 8.65
C GLY A 91 0.97 28.01 7.73
N PRO A 92 1.07 28.40 6.44
CA PRO A 92 -0.05 28.39 5.51
C PRO A 92 -0.31 26.99 4.88
N VAL A 93 0.54 25.99 5.15
CA VAL A 93 0.45 24.66 4.53
C VAL A 93 -0.20 23.66 5.47
N LEU A 94 -1.23 22.97 4.97
CA LEU A 94 -1.80 21.77 5.59
C LEU A 94 -1.11 20.54 5.00
N PHE A 95 -0.54 19.70 5.85
CA PHE A 95 0.02 18.40 5.49
C PHE A 95 -0.94 17.31 5.94
N VAL A 96 -1.40 16.46 5.03
CA VAL A 96 -2.09 15.21 5.33
C VAL A 96 -1.12 14.07 5.06
N LEU A 97 -0.68 13.40 6.12
CA LEU A 97 0.34 12.36 6.08
C LEU A 97 -0.31 11.01 6.39
N VAL A 98 -0.06 10.02 5.54
CA VAL A 98 -0.59 8.66 5.68
C VAL A 98 0.57 7.68 5.79
N VAL A 99 0.68 7.01 6.93
CA VAL A 99 1.67 5.94 7.15
C VAL A 99 1.09 4.66 6.60
N ASP A 100 1.80 4.02 5.67
CA ASP A 100 1.35 2.74 5.11
C ASP A 100 1.32 1.65 6.20
N SER A 101 0.31 0.78 6.13
CA SER A 101 0.11 -0.27 7.13
C SER A 101 0.99 -1.52 6.90
N ARG A 102 1.57 -1.64 5.70
CA ARG A 102 2.18 -2.86 5.16
C ARG A 102 3.61 -2.65 4.68
N GLU A 103 3.94 -1.42 4.32
CA GLU A 103 5.26 -1.04 3.83
C GLU A 103 5.82 0.13 4.64
N ALA A 104 7.15 0.24 4.70
CA ALA A 104 7.83 1.40 5.23
C ALA A 104 7.72 2.54 4.20
N ARG A 105 6.51 3.09 4.12
CA ARG A 105 6.13 4.14 3.18
C ARG A 105 5.28 5.18 3.89
N VAL A 106 5.52 6.44 3.55
CA VAL A 106 4.67 7.56 3.98
C VAL A 106 4.23 8.31 2.74
N ASN A 107 2.92 8.47 2.59
CA ASN A 107 2.33 9.30 1.55
C ASN A 107 1.95 10.66 2.15
N ALA A 108 2.12 11.72 1.37
CA ALA A 108 1.82 13.08 1.77
C ALA A 108 0.93 13.77 0.72
N GLU A 109 -0.08 14.47 1.22
CA GLU A 109 -0.86 15.44 0.47
C GLU A 109 -0.69 16.79 1.15
N LEU A 110 -0.48 17.84 0.36
CA LEU A 110 -0.25 19.19 0.86
C LEU A 110 -1.30 20.12 0.26
N SER A 111 -1.80 21.06 1.04
CA SER A 111 -2.65 22.13 0.53
C SER A 111 -2.32 23.48 1.16
N MET A 112 -2.51 24.53 0.38
CA MET A 112 -2.35 25.92 0.78
C MET A 112 -3.35 26.77 -0.01
N GLY A 113 -4.36 27.31 0.67
CA GLY A 113 -5.44 28.05 0.00
C GLY A 113 -6.12 27.19 -1.07
N GLY A 114 -6.15 27.69 -2.32
CA GLY A 114 -6.69 26.96 -3.48
C GLY A 114 -5.71 25.98 -4.14
N ALA A 115 -4.44 25.96 -3.73
CA ALA A 115 -3.42 25.07 -4.28
C ALA A 115 -3.32 23.76 -3.49
N GLY A 116 -3.22 22.64 -4.20
CA GLY A 116 -3.03 21.32 -3.61
C GLY A 116 -2.00 20.50 -4.40
N LEU A 117 -1.25 19.67 -3.68
CA LEU A 117 -0.29 18.73 -4.24
C LEU A 117 -0.52 17.36 -3.62
N THR A 118 -0.74 16.35 -4.45
CA THR A 118 -0.99 14.97 -4.02
C THR A 118 0.06 14.03 -4.62
N GLY A 119 0.11 12.79 -4.12
CA GLY A 119 0.96 11.75 -4.69
C GLY A 119 2.44 11.84 -4.29
N LEU A 120 2.81 12.67 -3.31
CA LEU A 120 4.14 12.61 -2.74
C LEU A 120 4.29 11.33 -1.92
N SER A 121 5.23 10.47 -2.29
CA SER A 121 5.48 9.20 -1.60
C SER A 121 6.95 9.09 -1.24
N MET A 122 7.21 8.78 0.04
CA MET A 122 8.55 8.56 0.56
C MET A 122 8.68 7.10 1.00
N THR A 123 9.80 6.48 0.65
CA THR A 123 10.17 5.10 0.99
C THR A 123 11.61 5.05 1.46
N ALA A 124 12.09 3.90 1.95
CA ALA A 124 13.49 3.75 2.31
C ALA A 124 14.45 3.97 1.12
N GLU A 125 14.04 3.64 -0.12
CA GLU A 125 14.84 3.86 -1.33
C GLU A 125 14.78 5.32 -1.82
N THR A 126 13.61 5.95 -1.65
CA THR A 126 13.34 7.34 -2.04
C THR A 126 12.83 8.13 -0.83
N PRO A 127 13.71 8.50 0.12
CA PRO A 127 13.29 9.03 1.41
C PRO A 127 12.87 10.50 1.39
N THR A 128 13.05 11.20 0.27
CA THR A 128 12.81 12.64 0.17
C THR A 128 11.80 12.98 -0.92
N ALA A 129 10.91 13.94 -0.65
CA ALA A 129 9.97 14.49 -1.62
C ALA A 129 10.01 16.02 -1.61
N THR A 130 10.22 16.65 -2.76
CA THR A 130 10.21 18.12 -2.88
C THR A 130 8.84 18.64 -3.26
N PHE A 131 8.49 19.85 -2.82
CA PHE A 131 7.23 20.50 -3.16
C PHE A 131 7.38 22.00 -3.38
N ASP A 132 6.46 22.56 -4.16
CA ASP A 132 6.36 23.98 -4.49
C ASP A 132 4.88 24.33 -4.65
N LEU A 133 4.33 25.10 -3.71
CA LEU A 133 2.94 25.53 -3.68
C LEU A 133 2.88 27.05 -3.82
N ALA A 134 1.94 27.56 -4.61
CA ALA A 134 1.68 28.99 -4.71
C ALA A 134 0.18 29.27 -4.68
N SER A 135 -0.26 30.16 -3.80
CA SER A 135 -1.65 30.59 -3.64
C SER A 135 -1.66 32.02 -3.10
N ASP A 136 -2.56 32.86 -3.60
CA ASP A 136 -2.88 34.17 -3.01
C ASP A 136 -1.66 35.08 -2.76
N GLY A 137 -0.71 35.11 -3.69
CA GLY A 137 0.51 35.93 -3.60
C GLY A 137 1.58 35.40 -2.65
N GLN A 138 1.38 34.21 -2.08
CA GLN A 138 2.37 33.48 -1.29
C GLN A 138 2.88 32.27 -2.06
N ARG A 139 4.13 31.91 -1.81
CA ARG A 139 4.79 30.73 -2.36
C ARG A 139 5.51 29.98 -1.24
N VAL A 140 5.35 28.67 -1.20
CA VAL A 140 6.02 27.80 -0.25
C VAL A 140 6.80 26.74 -1.01
N ARG A 141 8.10 26.69 -0.79
CA ARG A 141 9.01 25.76 -1.44
C ARG A 141 9.84 25.01 -0.43
N GLY A 142 9.96 23.71 -0.61
CA GLY A 142 10.78 22.90 0.28
C GLY A 142 10.77 21.43 -0.03
N SER A 143 11.06 20.66 1.02
CA SER A 143 11.13 19.20 0.97
C SER A 143 10.61 18.56 2.25
N LEU A 144 10.15 17.33 2.09
CA LEU A 144 9.90 16.38 3.15
C LEU A 144 11.03 15.36 3.13
N GLY A 145 11.52 14.98 4.31
CA GLY A 145 12.51 13.93 4.49
C GLY A 145 12.00 12.89 5.49
N ALA A 146 11.82 11.65 5.05
CA ALA A 146 11.40 10.54 5.87
C ALA A 146 12.61 9.70 6.30
N PHE A 147 12.74 9.50 7.62
CA PHE A 147 13.76 8.66 8.23
C PHE A 147 13.12 7.36 8.70
N PHE A 148 13.46 6.27 8.01
CA PHE A 148 12.91 4.95 8.28
C PHE A 148 13.79 4.18 9.26
N CYS A 149 13.25 3.95 10.45
CA CYS A 149 13.86 3.14 11.50
C CYS A 149 13.20 1.76 11.57
N ALA A 150 13.98 0.72 11.86
CA ALA A 150 13.44 -0.61 12.14
C ALA A 150 12.80 -0.64 13.55
N PRO A 151 11.67 -1.35 13.77
CA PRO A 151 11.03 -1.44 15.09
C PRO A 151 11.97 -2.02 16.16
N ALA A 152 11.95 -1.59 17.43
CA ALA A 152 11.02 -0.65 18.05
C ALA A 152 11.42 0.82 17.94
N ASN A 153 12.45 1.15 17.14
CA ASN A 153 12.88 2.53 16.98
C ASN A 153 11.83 3.33 16.21
N THR A 154 11.70 4.61 16.55
CA THR A 154 10.71 5.51 15.95
C THR A 154 11.26 6.13 14.68
N SER A 155 10.49 6.02 13.61
CA SER A 155 10.70 6.72 12.35
C SER A 155 10.11 8.13 12.41
N HIS A 156 10.56 9.06 11.58
CA HIS A 156 10.08 10.45 11.61
C HIS A 156 10.13 11.13 10.23
N VAL A 157 9.21 12.07 10.00
CA VAL A 157 9.19 12.90 8.79
C VAL A 157 9.53 14.32 9.20
N LEU A 158 10.60 14.85 8.63
CA LEU A 158 10.99 16.24 8.71
C LEU A 158 10.38 17.02 7.55
N ALA A 159 9.99 18.26 7.80
CA ALA A 159 9.73 19.24 6.76
C ALA A 159 10.75 20.38 6.84
N ASP A 160 11.23 20.77 5.66
CA ASP A 160 12.17 21.86 5.46
C ASP A 160 11.65 22.72 4.31
N PHE A 161 11.06 23.88 4.61
CA PHE A 161 10.49 24.76 3.58
C PHE A 161 10.50 26.25 3.92
N ASN A 162 10.63 27.08 2.88
CA ASN A 162 10.57 28.53 2.99
C ASN A 162 9.21 29.04 2.51
N ILE A 163 8.68 30.00 3.24
CA ILE A 163 7.48 30.77 2.91
C ILE A 163 7.95 32.11 2.36
N GLU A 164 7.67 32.34 1.10
CA GLU A 164 7.89 33.59 0.37
C GLU A 164 6.54 34.29 0.22
N GLY A 165 6.46 35.58 0.50
CA GLY A 165 5.24 36.36 0.32
C GLY A 165 5.54 37.73 -0.28
N THR A 166 4.60 38.24 -1.08
CA THR A 166 4.54 39.66 -1.42
C THR A 166 3.71 40.39 -0.37
N HIS A 167 4.36 41.03 0.60
CA HIS A 167 3.72 42.14 1.30
C HIS A 167 4.40 43.42 0.83
N ASP A 168 3.57 44.36 0.39
CA ASP A 168 3.94 45.75 0.15
C ASP A 168 4.88 46.24 1.28
N ASP A 169 5.90 47.00 0.91
CA ASP A 169 6.99 47.54 1.75
C ASP A 169 8.21 46.65 1.96
N ASN A 170 9.03 46.49 0.92
CA ASN A 170 10.52 46.42 0.94
C ASN A 170 11.24 45.51 1.96
N LYS A 171 10.56 44.56 2.61
CA LYS A 171 11.17 43.53 3.46
C LYS A 171 10.59 42.17 3.09
N HIS A 172 11.31 41.45 2.23
CA HIS A 172 11.09 40.03 2.02
C HIS A 172 11.51 39.26 3.28
N SER A 173 10.62 39.14 4.27
CA SER A 173 10.86 38.21 5.38
C SER A 173 10.49 36.80 4.91
N ALA A 174 11.45 36.09 4.34
CA ALA A 174 11.30 34.65 4.11
C ALA A 174 11.22 33.96 5.47
N GLN A 175 10.07 33.37 5.81
CA GLN A 175 9.92 32.57 7.02
C GLN A 175 10.28 31.12 6.69
N ALA A 176 11.20 30.54 7.45
CA ALA A 176 11.64 29.16 7.27
C ALA A 176 11.02 28.27 8.35
N TYR A 177 10.46 27.12 7.96
CA TYR A 177 10.09 26.05 8.89
C TYR A 177 11.02 24.86 8.70
N ARG A 178 11.65 24.39 9.80
CA ARG A 178 12.49 23.20 9.93
C ARG A 178 12.01 22.44 11.15
N GLY A 179 11.47 21.24 10.98
CA GLY A 179 11.01 20.45 12.12
C GLY A 179 10.33 19.13 11.75
N ASP A 180 10.12 18.30 12.77
CA ASP A 180 9.37 17.05 12.66
C ASP A 180 7.88 17.35 12.46
N LEU A 181 7.29 16.80 11.40
CA LEU A 181 5.85 16.78 11.21
C LEU A 181 5.21 15.64 11.99
N ILE A 182 5.82 14.44 11.91
CA ILE A 182 5.29 13.22 12.51
C ILE A 182 6.40 12.30 12.99
N ARG A 183 6.02 11.43 13.93
CA ARG A 183 6.78 10.27 14.35
C ARG A 183 5.89 9.04 14.21
N TRP A 184 6.44 7.91 13.76
CA TRP A 184 5.67 6.68 13.62
C TRP A 184 6.51 5.43 13.95
N GLN A 185 5.82 4.35 14.28
CA GLN A 185 6.41 3.02 14.31
C GLN A 185 6.31 2.39 12.93
N SER A 186 7.43 2.02 12.33
CA SER A 186 7.42 1.24 11.10
C SER A 186 6.68 -0.08 11.30
N PRO A 187 6.05 -0.65 10.27
CA PRO A 187 5.55 -2.01 10.31
C PRO A 187 6.67 -2.97 10.77
N THR A 188 6.32 -4.04 11.48
CA THR A 188 7.28 -5.07 11.90
C THR A 188 7.67 -6.01 10.77
N THR A 189 6.83 -6.07 9.74
CA THR A 189 7.04 -6.86 8.52
C THR A 189 6.70 -6.03 7.29
N SER A 190 7.36 -6.30 6.17
CA SER A 190 7.07 -5.74 4.85
C SER A 190 6.36 -6.79 3.99
N VAL A 191 5.39 -6.37 3.18
CA VAL A 191 4.83 -7.25 2.16
C VAL A 191 5.78 -7.27 0.96
N ILE A 192 6.38 -8.41 0.66
CA ILE A 192 7.30 -8.57 -0.48
C ILE A 192 6.62 -9.14 -1.72
N ALA A 193 5.48 -9.82 -1.54
CA ALA A 193 4.63 -10.30 -2.63
C ALA A 193 3.19 -10.49 -2.14
N SER A 194 2.22 -10.28 -3.04
CA SER A 194 0.81 -10.50 -2.79
C SER A 194 0.20 -11.33 -3.90
N TYR A 195 -0.55 -12.37 -3.54
CA TYR A 195 -1.23 -13.28 -4.44
C TYR A 195 -2.72 -13.27 -4.12
N ARG A 196 -3.53 -13.38 -5.16
CA ARG A 196 -4.98 -13.42 -5.06
C ARG A 196 -5.52 -14.58 -5.86
N GLN A 197 -6.25 -15.46 -5.21
CA GLN A 197 -6.84 -16.64 -5.83
C GLN A 197 -8.35 -16.68 -5.51
N PRO A 198 -9.24 -16.64 -6.50
CA PRO A 198 -10.65 -16.94 -6.27
C PRO A 198 -10.81 -18.43 -5.95
N LEU A 199 -11.56 -18.74 -4.89
CA LEU A 199 -11.91 -20.10 -4.48
C LEU A 199 -13.35 -20.46 -4.87
N LEU A 200 -14.25 -19.48 -4.76
CA LEU A 200 -15.62 -19.49 -5.28
C LEU A 200 -15.87 -18.14 -5.98
N PRO A 201 -16.95 -17.97 -6.76
CA PRO A 201 -17.28 -16.68 -7.40
C PRO A 201 -17.33 -15.49 -6.42
N ASP A 202 -17.68 -15.75 -5.17
CA ASP A 202 -17.85 -14.77 -4.11
C ASP A 202 -16.84 -14.91 -2.95
N LEU A 203 -15.93 -15.89 -3.03
CA LEU A 203 -14.88 -16.14 -2.03
C LEU A 203 -13.50 -16.01 -2.66
N GLN A 204 -12.71 -15.08 -2.14
CA GLN A 204 -11.32 -14.88 -2.53
C GLN A 204 -10.39 -15.17 -1.36
N VAL A 205 -9.26 -15.80 -1.63
CA VAL A 205 -8.12 -15.85 -0.72
C VAL A 205 -7.03 -14.90 -1.21
N THR A 206 -6.47 -14.14 -0.28
CA THR A 206 -5.31 -13.29 -0.49
C THR A 206 -4.17 -13.80 0.37
N VAL A 207 -3.00 -13.97 -0.24
CA VAL A 207 -1.76 -14.40 0.43
C VAL A 207 -0.75 -13.27 0.33
N GLU A 208 -0.27 -12.78 1.46
CA GLU A 208 0.78 -11.77 1.53
C GLU A 208 2.03 -12.41 2.14
N LEU A 209 3.11 -12.45 1.38
CA LEU A 209 4.42 -12.88 1.87
C LEU A 209 5.06 -11.72 2.63
N LEU A 210 5.37 -11.98 3.90
CA LEU A 210 5.83 -11.00 4.86
C LEU A 210 7.30 -11.24 5.22
N GLU A 211 8.12 -10.20 5.08
CA GLU A 211 9.52 -10.18 5.47
C GLU A 211 9.73 -9.29 6.70
N PRO A 212 10.25 -9.83 7.82
CA PRO A 212 10.55 -9.02 9.01
C PRO A 212 11.57 -7.91 8.70
N TYR A 213 11.30 -6.69 9.18
CA TYR A 213 12.25 -5.57 9.03
C TYR A 213 13.53 -5.74 9.88
N LYS A 214 13.49 -6.61 10.90
CA LYS A 214 14.66 -7.00 11.67
C LYS A 214 15.07 -8.42 11.32
N PRO A 215 16.35 -8.65 11.03
CA PRO A 215 16.93 -9.99 11.10
C PRO A 215 17.09 -10.35 12.58
N ASP A 216 15.99 -10.67 13.26
CA ASP A 216 16.12 -11.52 14.44
C ASP A 216 16.37 -12.96 13.97
N SER A 217 16.86 -13.79 14.88
CA SER A 217 17.28 -15.18 14.59
C SER A 217 16.18 -16.06 13.97
N SER A 218 14.95 -15.57 13.89
CA SER A 218 13.83 -16.28 13.30
C SER A 218 13.84 -16.24 11.77
N ASN A 219 14.22 -15.13 11.12
CA ASN A 219 14.33 -14.93 9.65
C ASN A 219 13.30 -15.67 8.77
N ALA A 220 12.17 -16.09 9.34
CA ALA A 220 11.28 -17.05 8.72
C ALA A 220 10.28 -16.28 7.88
N LEU A 221 10.16 -16.67 6.62
CA LEU A 221 9.20 -16.11 5.71
C LEU A 221 7.84 -16.51 6.26
N THR A 222 7.02 -15.49 6.51
CA THR A 222 5.66 -15.71 6.98
C THR A 222 4.71 -15.37 5.85
N ALA A 223 3.61 -16.09 5.75
CA ALA A 223 2.50 -15.77 4.88
C ALA A 223 1.32 -15.36 5.74
N GLN A 224 0.75 -14.19 5.48
CA GLN A 224 -0.57 -13.84 5.96
C GLN A 224 -1.60 -14.27 4.93
N VAL A 225 -2.50 -15.15 5.33
CA VAL A 225 -3.56 -15.71 4.49
C VAL A 225 -4.89 -15.15 4.96
N SER A 226 -5.58 -14.40 4.11
CA SER A 226 -6.84 -13.75 4.45
C SER A 226 -7.93 -14.18 3.47
N PHE A 227 -9.08 -14.60 4.01
CA PHE A 227 -10.25 -15.01 3.22
C PHE A 227 -11.28 -13.88 3.21
N TYR A 228 -11.82 -13.57 2.04
CA TYR A 228 -12.75 -12.46 1.85
C TYR A 228 -14.03 -12.88 1.13
N TYR A 229 -15.16 -12.40 1.62
CA TYR A 229 -16.43 -12.34 0.88
C TYR A 229 -16.65 -10.90 0.43
N ALA A 230 -16.54 -10.66 -0.88
CA ALA A 230 -16.39 -9.31 -1.43
C ALA A 230 -15.26 -8.54 -0.72
N THR A 231 -15.57 -7.46 0.01
CA THR A 231 -14.59 -6.68 0.79
C THR A 231 -14.54 -7.07 2.26
N ASN A 232 -15.41 -7.96 2.73
CA ASN A 232 -15.50 -8.34 4.13
C ASN A 232 -14.55 -9.48 4.46
N LEU A 233 -13.66 -9.28 5.43
CA LEU A 233 -12.77 -10.30 5.94
C LEU A 233 -13.57 -11.38 6.67
N ILE A 234 -13.41 -12.64 6.27
CA ILE A 234 -14.01 -13.80 6.92
C ILE A 234 -13.10 -14.29 8.05
N ASP A 235 -11.84 -14.55 7.72
CA ASP A 235 -10.85 -15.06 8.67
C ASP A 235 -9.43 -14.82 8.13
N ARG A 236 -8.45 -14.86 9.05
CA ARG A 236 -7.05 -14.61 8.76
C ARG A 236 -6.14 -15.56 9.53
N TYR A 237 -5.10 -16.02 8.85
CA TYR A 237 -4.10 -16.96 9.37
C TYR A 237 -2.70 -16.43 9.10
N THR A 238 -1.77 -16.73 10.01
CA THR A 238 -0.34 -16.53 9.78
C THR A 238 0.30 -17.91 9.71
N VAL A 239 1.02 -18.17 8.63
CA VAL A 239 1.69 -19.44 8.36
C VAL A 239 3.18 -19.17 8.16
N MET A 240 4.04 -20.08 8.59
CA MET A 240 5.49 -19.95 8.46
C MET A 240 6.10 -21.28 8.03
N ALA A 241 7.27 -21.23 7.38
CA ALA A 241 7.92 -22.40 6.79
C ALA A 241 8.18 -23.56 7.77
N THR A 242 8.45 -23.24 9.03
CA THR A 242 8.77 -24.24 10.07
C THR A 242 7.56 -24.66 10.90
N ALA A 243 6.34 -24.23 10.54
CA ALA A 243 5.13 -24.58 11.27
C ALA A 243 4.46 -25.82 10.67
N THR A 244 3.92 -26.66 11.55
CA THR A 244 2.94 -27.68 11.18
C THR A 244 1.80 -27.05 10.39
N PRO A 245 1.14 -27.79 9.46
CA PRO A 245 0.00 -27.27 8.73
C PRO A 245 -1.02 -26.58 9.64
N VAL A 246 -1.44 -25.38 9.25
CA VAL A 246 -2.35 -24.57 10.06
C VAL A 246 -3.78 -24.97 9.71
N THR A 247 -4.50 -25.54 10.68
CA THR A 247 -5.90 -25.92 10.50
C THR A 247 -6.80 -24.69 10.41
N LEU A 248 -7.64 -24.65 9.39
CA LEU A 248 -8.67 -23.62 9.23
C LEU A 248 -9.80 -23.84 10.24
N ARG A 249 -10.16 -22.75 10.92
CA ARG A 249 -11.36 -22.67 11.74
C ARG A 249 -12.60 -22.63 10.85
N LYS A 250 -13.71 -23.11 11.38
CA LYS A 250 -15.02 -22.89 10.77
C LYS A 250 -15.41 -21.43 10.96
N SER A 251 -15.66 -20.72 9.87
CA SER A 251 -15.98 -19.28 9.89
C SER A 251 -16.98 -18.94 8.80
N LYS A 252 -17.70 -17.83 8.95
CA LYS A 252 -18.78 -17.42 8.04
C LYS A 252 -18.90 -15.92 7.99
N VAL A 253 -19.07 -15.37 6.79
CA VAL A 253 -19.57 -14.01 6.57
C VAL A 253 -20.56 -14.03 5.41
N GLY A 254 -21.73 -13.43 5.62
CA GLY A 254 -22.81 -13.45 4.63
C GLY A 254 -23.20 -14.89 4.24
N PRO A 255 -23.33 -15.20 2.94
CA PRO A 255 -23.65 -16.54 2.48
C PRO A 255 -22.46 -17.51 2.50
N VAL A 256 -21.22 -17.01 2.65
CA VAL A 256 -20.00 -17.83 2.53
C VAL A 256 -19.60 -18.43 3.88
N HIS A 257 -19.29 -19.73 3.86
CA HIS A 257 -18.84 -20.52 4.99
C HIS A 257 -17.53 -21.22 4.63
N ILE A 258 -16.54 -21.12 5.51
CA ILE A 258 -15.37 -21.98 5.57
C ILE A 258 -15.72 -23.14 6.50
N GLN A 259 -15.78 -24.37 5.97
CA GLN A 259 -16.16 -25.56 6.73
C GLN A 259 -14.96 -26.22 7.44
N GLY A 260 -13.74 -25.78 7.11
CA GLY A 260 -12.48 -26.29 7.65
C GLY A 260 -11.49 -26.57 6.53
N GLY A 261 -10.31 -27.03 6.92
CA GLY A 261 -9.21 -27.30 6.00
C GLY A 261 -7.85 -27.15 6.69
N ALA A 262 -6.78 -27.13 5.89
CA ALA A 262 -5.43 -26.90 6.33
C ALA A 262 -4.66 -26.05 5.30
N LEU A 263 -3.77 -25.20 5.83
CA LEU A 263 -2.77 -24.48 5.06
C LEU A 263 -1.42 -25.14 5.29
N SER A 264 -0.72 -25.46 4.19
CA SER A 264 0.63 -26.01 4.22
C SER A 264 1.58 -25.05 3.53
N PHE A 265 2.67 -24.71 4.21
CA PHE A 265 3.70 -23.81 3.69
C PHE A 265 4.94 -24.63 3.37
N ARG A 266 5.41 -24.54 2.12
CA ARG A 266 6.68 -25.09 1.68
C ARG A 266 7.60 -23.93 1.27
N PRO A 267 8.78 -23.76 1.89
CA PRO A 267 9.72 -22.72 1.49
C PRO A 267 10.30 -22.98 0.08
N ALA A 268 10.81 -21.93 -0.55
CA ALA A 268 11.48 -22.00 -1.85
C ALA A 268 12.96 -22.35 -1.67
N THR A 269 13.50 -23.25 -2.49
CA THR A 269 14.96 -23.52 -2.57
C THR A 269 15.51 -23.09 -3.93
N GLN A 270 16.82 -23.13 -4.12
CA GLN A 270 17.42 -22.86 -5.43
C GLN A 270 16.90 -23.81 -6.52
N GLU A 271 16.51 -25.04 -6.14
CA GLU A 271 16.01 -26.06 -7.05
C GLU A 271 14.48 -26.09 -7.18
N GLN A 272 13.72 -25.53 -6.23
CA GLN A 272 12.25 -25.63 -6.23
C GLN A 272 11.54 -24.33 -5.83
N ARG A 273 10.37 -24.09 -6.43
CA ARG A 273 9.49 -22.99 -6.03
C ARG A 273 8.89 -23.24 -4.65
N GLY A 274 8.81 -22.16 -3.87
CA GLY A 274 8.06 -22.13 -2.63
C GLY A 274 6.57 -22.11 -2.95
N GLN A 275 5.78 -22.67 -2.05
CA GLN A 275 4.37 -22.92 -2.29
C GLN A 275 3.58 -22.81 -0.99
N LEU A 276 2.45 -22.12 -1.05
CA LEU A 276 1.44 -22.19 -0.01
C LEU A 276 0.24 -22.94 -0.59
N SER A 277 -0.03 -24.12 -0.04
CA SER A 277 -1.15 -24.96 -0.44
C SER A 277 -2.31 -24.84 0.54
N LEU A 278 -3.51 -24.92 -0.02
CA LEU A 278 -4.76 -24.95 0.71
C LEU A 278 -5.48 -26.26 0.35
N ASP A 279 -5.88 -26.99 1.38
CA ASP A 279 -6.83 -28.09 1.30
C ASP A 279 -8.00 -27.71 2.21
N GLY A 280 -9.16 -27.37 1.65
CA GLY A 280 -10.27 -26.87 2.44
C GLY A 280 -11.62 -26.98 1.75
N THR A 281 -12.68 -26.89 2.56
CA THR A 281 -14.06 -27.01 2.09
C THR A 281 -14.81 -25.71 2.31
N PHE A 282 -15.45 -25.21 1.27
CA PHE A 282 -16.11 -23.91 1.22
C PHE A 282 -17.55 -24.05 0.74
N GLN A 283 -18.45 -23.22 1.23
CA GLN A 283 -19.84 -23.25 0.82
C GLN A 283 -20.38 -21.83 0.69
N SER A 284 -21.10 -21.53 -0.40
CA SER A 284 -21.82 -20.27 -0.56
C SER A 284 -23.32 -20.51 -0.67
N GLY A 285 -24.09 -19.86 0.21
CA GLY A 285 -25.55 -19.89 0.23
C GLY A 285 -26.09 -21.32 0.40
N HIS A 286 -27.05 -21.68 -0.45
CA HIS A 286 -27.65 -23.01 -0.50
C HIS A 286 -26.92 -24.00 -1.43
N ASN A 287 -25.79 -23.60 -2.02
CA ASN A 287 -25.01 -24.50 -2.86
C ASN A 287 -24.38 -25.61 -2.01
N LEU A 288 -24.09 -26.75 -2.65
CA LEU A 288 -23.35 -27.83 -2.01
C LEU A 288 -21.93 -27.36 -1.64
N PRO A 289 -21.34 -27.86 -0.53
CA PRO A 289 -19.96 -27.59 -0.19
C PRO A 289 -19.02 -28.01 -1.33
N ASN A 290 -18.10 -27.14 -1.68
CA ASN A 290 -17.07 -27.36 -2.68
C ASN A 290 -15.72 -27.57 -1.98
N HIS A 291 -14.99 -28.60 -2.39
CA HIS A 291 -13.66 -28.91 -1.89
C HIS A 291 -12.61 -28.33 -2.82
N TYR A 292 -11.65 -27.60 -2.24
CA TYR A 292 -10.49 -27.07 -2.93
C TYR A 292 -9.24 -27.73 -2.37
N ALA A 293 -8.40 -28.28 -3.25
CA ALA A 293 -7.07 -28.75 -2.90
C ALA A 293 -6.08 -28.29 -3.98
N GLY A 294 -5.17 -27.39 -3.61
CA GLY A 294 -4.24 -26.81 -4.57
C GLY A 294 -3.33 -25.73 -4.02
N SER A 295 -2.51 -25.17 -4.91
CA SER A 295 -1.66 -24.01 -4.61
C SER A 295 -2.46 -22.72 -4.67
N ILE A 296 -2.35 -21.90 -3.61
CA ILE A 296 -2.94 -20.55 -3.58
C ILE A 296 -1.88 -19.44 -3.71
N ALA A 297 -0.60 -19.79 -3.61
CA ALA A 297 0.52 -18.93 -3.92
C ALA A 297 1.78 -19.75 -4.23
N ASP A 298 2.53 -19.34 -5.25
CA ASP A 298 3.83 -19.90 -5.60
C ASP A 298 4.85 -18.77 -5.79
N TRP A 299 6.07 -18.95 -5.27
CA TRP A 299 7.14 -17.95 -5.37
C TRP A 299 8.50 -18.56 -5.70
N SER A 300 9.37 -17.74 -6.28
CA SER A 300 10.76 -18.10 -6.54
C SER A 300 11.62 -17.96 -5.30
N TRP A 301 12.75 -18.67 -5.29
CA TRP A 301 13.79 -18.52 -4.28
C TRP A 301 14.24 -17.06 -4.11
N ILE A 302 14.38 -16.62 -2.87
CA ILE A 302 14.85 -15.28 -2.51
C ILE A 302 16.29 -15.42 -2.00
N ARG A 303 17.24 -14.87 -2.75
CA ARG A 303 18.67 -14.93 -2.41
C ARG A 303 18.93 -14.19 -1.09
N GLY A 304 19.79 -14.76 -0.24
CA GLY A 304 20.19 -14.17 1.04
C GLY A 304 19.35 -14.61 2.24
N ARG A 305 18.34 -15.46 2.03
CA ARG A 305 17.47 -15.99 3.08
C ARG A 305 17.87 -17.39 3.55
N ALA A 306 17.95 -17.58 4.86
CA ALA A 306 18.44 -18.81 5.50
C ALA A 306 17.34 -19.88 5.74
N ASP A 307 16.08 -19.47 5.68
CA ASP A 307 14.88 -20.29 5.91
C ASP A 307 14.36 -20.98 4.64
N ASN A 308 14.94 -20.63 3.47
CA ASN A 308 14.67 -21.28 2.19
C ASN A 308 14.78 -22.83 2.24
N CYS A 309 15.57 -23.38 3.16
CA CYS A 309 15.78 -24.82 3.32
C CYS A 309 15.31 -25.38 4.67
N ARG A 310 14.57 -24.60 5.49
CA ARG A 310 14.05 -25.05 6.80
C ARG A 310 12.54 -25.27 6.69
N GLY A 311 12.15 -26.51 6.42
CA GLY A 311 10.77 -27.02 6.52
C GLY A 311 10.69 -28.11 7.57
#